data_AF-A0A7X8EWB8-F1
#
_entry.id   AF-A0A7X8EWB8-F1
#
_cell.length_a   1.000
_cell.length_b   1.000
_cell.length_c   1.000
_cell.angle_alpha   90.00
_cell.angle_beta   90.00
_cell.angle_gamma   90.00
#
_symmetry.space_group_name_H-M   'P 1'
#
loop_
_entity.id
_entity.type
_entity.pdbx_description
1 polymer ?
#
loop_
_entity_poly.entity_id
_entity_poly.type
_entity_poly.pdbx_seq_one_letter_code
_entity_poly.pdbx_strand_id
1 'polypeptide(L)'
;MVPTILAQAAETAEPVAAAGSSVAEAIVAGISVLGGVIGAGMIVIGAGTGIGNLAGRATEAIARQPEAGNRIFTTMIIAAALIEGVTLFALIICLMAVFR
;
A
#
# COMPACT_ATOMS: atom_id res chain seq x y z
N MET A 1 9.67 -49.01 35.29
CA MET A 1 8.43 -48.35 34.84
C MET A 1 8.13 -47.11 35.69
N VAL A 2 9.09 -46.17 35.82
CA VAL A 2 8.89 -44.77 36.28
C VAL A 2 10.09 -43.96 35.78
N PRO A 3 10.08 -43.44 34.53
CA PRO A 3 10.56 -42.06 34.39
C PRO A 3 9.87 -41.18 33.31
N THR A 4 8.86 -41.64 32.58
CA THR A 4 8.26 -40.81 31.51
C THR A 4 7.41 -39.65 32.06
N ILE A 5 6.80 -39.82 33.24
CA ILE A 5 5.91 -38.81 33.85
C ILE A 5 6.68 -37.59 34.39
N LEU A 6 7.93 -37.77 34.85
CA LEU A 6 8.73 -36.65 35.36
C LEU A 6 9.38 -35.82 34.25
N ALA A 7 9.60 -36.39 33.06
CA ALA A 7 10.13 -35.64 31.91
C ALA A 7 9.07 -34.69 31.31
N GLN A 8 7.80 -35.10 31.26
CA GLN A 8 6.70 -34.26 30.73
C GLN A 8 6.34 -33.07 31.63
N ALA A 9 6.70 -33.10 32.91
CA ALA A 9 6.45 -31.99 33.83
C ALA A 9 7.41 -30.80 33.64
N ALA A 10 8.57 -31.02 33.00
CA ALA A 10 9.56 -29.97 32.74
C ALA A 10 9.30 -29.20 31.43
N GLU A 11 8.49 -29.75 30.51
CA GLU A 11 8.24 -29.18 29.18
C GLU A 11 6.99 -28.27 29.12
N THR A 12 6.22 -28.14 30.21
CA THR A 12 5.00 -27.30 30.25
C THR A 12 5.19 -25.91 30.87
N ALA A 13 6.43 -25.47 31.07
CA ALA A 13 6.72 -24.07 31.41
C ALA A 13 7.09 -23.26 30.16
N GLU A 14 6.27 -23.36 29.11
CA GLU A 14 6.21 -22.28 28.10
C GLU A 14 5.76 -21.01 28.84
N PRO A 15 6.51 -19.89 28.79
CA PRO A 15 5.99 -18.65 29.31
C PRO A 15 4.72 -18.35 28.51
N VAL A 16 3.55 -18.37 29.17
CA VAL A 16 2.35 -17.74 28.63
C VAL A 16 2.71 -16.28 28.44
N ALA A 17 3.14 -15.96 27.22
CA ALA A 17 3.36 -14.60 26.77
C ALA A 17 2.09 -13.84 27.11
N ALA A 18 2.23 -12.81 27.94
CA ALA A 18 1.12 -12.02 28.42
C ALA A 18 0.28 -11.56 27.23
N ALA A 19 -0.91 -12.14 27.09
CA ALA A 19 -1.94 -11.66 26.18
C ALA A 19 -2.52 -10.36 26.75
N GLY A 20 -1.74 -9.30 26.67
CA GLY A 20 -2.12 -7.96 27.01
C GLY A 20 -1.29 -7.05 26.13
N SER A 21 -1.83 -6.70 24.96
CA SER A 21 -1.23 -5.63 24.18
C SER A 21 -1.12 -4.42 25.08
N SER A 22 0.09 -3.88 25.21
CA SER A 22 0.25 -2.69 26.04
C SER A 22 -0.60 -1.56 25.44
N VAL A 23 -1.11 -0.65 26.28
CA VAL A 23 -1.83 0.53 25.78
C VAL A 23 -0.99 1.29 24.75
N ALA A 24 0.35 1.26 24.91
CA ALA A 24 1.29 1.80 23.94
C ALA A 24 1.22 1.09 22.57
N GLU A 25 1.19 -0.26 22.53
CA GLU A 25 1.03 -1.02 21.28
C GLU A 25 -0.30 -0.73 20.59
N ALA A 26 -1.39 -0.61 21.35
CA ALA A 26 -2.69 -0.27 20.79
C ALA A 26 -2.70 1.15 20.16
N ILE A 27 -2.04 2.12 20.80
CA ILE A 27 -1.89 3.49 20.28
C ILE A 27 -1.03 3.50 19.02
N VAL A 28 0.13 2.85 19.04
CA VAL A 28 1.03 2.74 17.86
C VAL A 28 0.29 2.07 16.70
N ALA A 29 -0.49 1.03 17.01
CA ALA A 29 -1.29 0.34 16.03
C ALA A 29 -2.36 1.23 15.39
N GLY A 30 -3.08 2.01 16.20
CA GLY A 30 -4.08 2.95 15.72
C GLY A 30 -3.49 4.06 14.84
N ILE A 31 -2.34 4.62 15.24
CA ILE A 31 -1.66 5.68 14.48
C ILE A 31 -1.15 5.15 13.14
N SER A 32 -0.61 3.92 13.09
CA SER A 32 -0.10 3.34 11.84
C SER A 32 -1.21 3.13 10.82
N VAL A 33 -2.37 2.64 11.26
CA VAL A 33 -3.55 2.45 10.39
C VAL A 33 -4.07 3.80 9.90
N LEU A 34 -4.21 4.78 10.80
CA LEU A 34 -4.70 6.11 10.43
C LEU A 34 -3.76 6.79 9.41
N GLY A 35 -2.45 6.73 9.62
CA GLY A 35 -1.46 7.25 8.68
C GLY A 35 -1.52 6.55 7.32
N GLY A 36 -1.65 5.22 7.32
CA GLY A 36 -1.77 4.42 6.10
C GLY A 36 -2.99 4.77 5.25
N VAL A 37 -4.17 4.88 5.85
CA VAL A 37 -5.42 5.17 5.11
C VAL A 37 -5.48 6.62 4.62
N ILE A 38 -5.02 7.59 5.41
CA ILE A 38 -4.96 8.99 5.00
C ILE A 38 -3.94 9.16 3.86
N GLY A 39 -2.76 8.54 4.01
CA GLY A 39 -1.73 8.54 2.98
C GLY A 39 -2.24 7.96 1.67
N ALA A 40 -2.90 6.80 1.72
CA ALA A 40 -3.50 6.17 0.54
C ALA A 40 -4.53 7.08 -0.15
N GLY A 41 -5.41 7.74 0.61
CA GLY A 41 -6.37 8.69 0.06
C GLY A 41 -5.70 9.86 -0.67
N MET A 42 -4.66 10.43 -0.09
CA MET A 42 -3.92 11.53 -0.73
C MET A 42 -3.20 11.10 -2.01
N ILE A 43 -2.60 9.90 -2.01
CA ILE A 43 -1.94 9.32 -3.19
C ILE A 43 -2.95 9.17 -4.34
N VAL A 44 -4.13 8.62 -4.08
CA VAL A 44 -5.17 8.41 -5.11
C VAL A 44 -5.66 9.75 -5.68
N ILE A 45 -5.85 10.78 -4.84
CA ILE A 45 -6.26 12.12 -5.31
C ILE A 45 -5.18 12.72 -6.24
N GLY A 46 -3.90 12.60 -5.85
CA GLY A 46 -2.78 13.08 -6.65
C GLY A 46 -2.67 12.37 -8.00
N ALA A 47 -2.73 11.04 -7.97
CA ALA A 47 -2.66 10.20 -9.17
C ALA A 47 -3.84 10.46 -10.12
N GLY A 48 -5.06 10.48 -9.60
CA GLY A 48 -6.28 10.72 -10.37
C GLY A 48 -6.27 12.09 -11.07
N THR A 49 -5.82 13.12 -10.36
CA THR A 49 -5.67 14.47 -10.93
C THR A 49 -4.57 14.53 -12.00
N GLY A 50 -3.43 13.88 -11.75
CA GLY A 50 -2.30 13.80 -12.68
C GLY A 50 -2.66 13.10 -13.99
N ILE A 51 -3.21 11.89 -13.89
CA ILE A 51 -3.57 11.09 -15.07
C ILE A 51 -4.78 11.68 -15.83
N GLY A 52 -5.74 12.28 -15.12
CA GLY A 52 -6.88 12.96 -15.73
C GLY A 52 -6.45 14.15 -16.61
N ASN A 53 -5.54 14.99 -16.10
CA ASN A 53 -4.99 16.11 -16.87
C ASN A 53 -4.12 15.63 -18.05
N LEU A 54 -3.29 14.61 -17.83
CA LEU A 54 -2.49 13.97 -18.89
C LEU A 54 -3.39 13.47 -20.03
N ALA A 55 -4.43 12.70 -19.71
CA ALA A 55 -5.35 12.14 -20.67
C ALA A 55 -6.15 13.24 -21.41
N GLY A 56 -6.65 14.24 -20.69
CA GLY A 56 -7.37 15.37 -21.29
C GLY A 56 -6.52 16.17 -22.29
N ARG A 57 -5.26 16.44 -21.95
CA ARG A 57 -4.33 17.10 -22.87
C ARG A 57 -3.99 16.26 -24.08
N ALA A 58 -3.84 14.95 -23.90
CA ALA A 58 -3.56 14.04 -24.99
C ALA A 58 -4.76 13.96 -25.96
N THR A 59 -5.99 13.85 -25.46
CA THR A 59 -7.18 13.82 -26.32
C THR A 59 -7.39 15.12 -27.07
N GLU A 60 -7.17 16.28 -26.43
CA GLU A 60 -7.19 17.57 -27.14
C GLU A 60 -6.11 17.66 -28.23
N ALA A 61 -4.90 17.16 -27.97
CA ALA A 61 -3.82 17.16 -28.95
C ALA A 61 -4.15 16.24 -30.15
N ILE A 62 -4.71 15.05 -29.90
CA ILE A 62 -5.18 14.12 -30.93
C ILE A 62 -6.29 14.76 -31.77
N ALA A 63 -7.24 15.47 -31.14
CA ALA A 63 -8.31 16.16 -31.85
C ALA A 63 -7.80 17.27 -32.80
N ARG A 64 -6.71 17.96 -32.43
CA ARG A 64 -6.09 18.99 -33.29
C ARG A 64 -5.22 18.41 -34.40
N GLN A 65 -4.62 17.23 -34.20
CA GLN A 65 -3.70 16.58 -35.12
C GLN A 65 -3.95 15.06 -35.16
N PRO A 66 -5.01 14.62 -35.87
CA PRO A 66 -5.40 13.21 -35.89
C PRO A 66 -4.32 12.31 -36.51
N GLU A 67 -3.50 12.84 -37.43
CA GLU A 67 -2.40 12.11 -38.09
C GLU A 67 -1.30 11.71 -37.09
N ALA A 68 -1.12 12.49 -36.02
CA ALA A 68 -0.18 12.21 -34.94
C ALA A 68 -0.79 11.32 -33.84
N GLY A 69 -2.06 10.92 -33.97
CA GLY A 69 -2.85 10.36 -32.88
C GLY A 69 -2.22 9.15 -32.20
N ASN A 70 -1.71 8.20 -32.98
CA ASN A 70 -1.10 6.98 -32.44
C ASN A 70 0.20 7.27 -31.67
N ARG A 71 1.00 8.25 -32.14
CA ARG A 71 2.24 8.67 -31.45
C ARG A 71 1.93 9.36 -30.13
N ILE A 72 0.92 10.23 -30.12
CA ILE A 72 0.46 10.92 -28.90
C ILE A 72 -0.06 9.90 -27.89
N PHE A 73 -0.92 8.98 -28.32
CA PHE A 73 -1.46 7.91 -27.47
C PHE A 73 -0.36 7.04 -26.87
N THR A 74 0.62 6.61 -27.66
CA THR A 74 1.76 5.82 -27.18
C THR A 74 2.54 6.56 -26.10
N THR A 75 2.86 7.84 -26.31
CA THR A 75 3.57 8.67 -25.34
C THR A 75 2.74 8.90 -24.07
N MET A 76 1.43 9.11 -24.22
CA MET A 76 0.48 9.25 -23.11
C MET A 76 0.46 7.99 -22.25
N ILE A 77 0.34 6.79 -22.83
CA ILE A 77 0.29 5.54 -22.05
C ILE A 77 1.61 5.27 -21.33
N ILE A 78 2.77 5.60 -21.94
CA ILE A 78 4.06 5.49 -21.25
C ILE A 78 4.11 6.42 -20.04
N ALA A 79 3.70 7.68 -20.20
CA ALA A 79 3.65 8.64 -19.09
C ALA A 79 2.66 8.19 -18.00
N ALA A 80 1.48 7.69 -18.39
CA ALA A 80 0.49 7.13 -17.48
C ALA A 80 1.07 5.94 -16.69
N ALA A 81 1.79 5.02 -17.36
CA ALA A 81 2.42 3.89 -16.71
C ALA A 81 3.49 4.31 -15.68
N LEU A 82 4.23 5.39 -15.93
CA LEU A 82 5.19 5.92 -14.94
C LEU A 82 4.48 6.53 -13.73
N ILE A 83 3.38 7.26 -13.94
CA ILE A 83 2.54 7.79 -12.85
C ILE A 83 1.98 6.64 -12.02
N GLU A 84 1.40 5.63 -12.68
CA GLU A 84 0.83 4.46 -12.01
C GLU A 84 1.89 3.63 -11.27
N GLY A 85 3.10 3.49 -11.83
CA GLY A 85 4.20 2.79 -11.18
C GLY A 85 4.57 3.40 -9.82
N VAL A 86 4.68 4.72 -9.74
CA VAL A 86 4.97 5.41 -8.48
C VAL A 86 3.75 5.40 -7.54
N THR A 87 2.54 5.52 -8.09
CA THR A 87 1.29 5.51 -7.33
C THR A 87 1.09 4.16 -6.62
N LEU A 88 1.21 3.05 -7.36
CA LEU A 88 1.07 1.71 -6.79
C LEU A 88 2.18 1.40 -5.78
N PHE A 89 3.42 1.83 -6.04
CA PHE A 89 4.51 1.68 -5.07
C PHE A 89 4.19 2.41 -3.75
N ALA A 90 3.71 3.65 -3.82
CA ALA A 90 3.33 4.40 -2.63
C ALA A 90 2.12 3.77 -1.89
N LEU A 91 1.14 3.25 -2.62
CA LEU A 91 0.00 2.53 -2.03
C LEU A 91 0.44 1.24 -1.31
N ILE A 92 1.43 0.52 -1.83
CA ILE A 92 2.00 -0.65 -1.14
C ILE A 92 2.62 -0.24 0.19
N ILE A 93 3.35 0.88 0.24
CA ILE A 93 3.92 1.39 1.50
C ILE A 93 2.81 1.72 2.51
N CYS A 94 1.74 2.38 2.07
CA CYS A 94 0.57 2.63 2.92
C CYS A 94 -0.08 1.33 3.40
N LEU A 95 -0.17 0.32 2.53
CA LEU A 95 -0.71 -0.99 2.85
C LEU A 95 0.14 -1.72 3.90
N MET A 96 1.46 -1.65 3.79
CA MET A 96 2.39 -2.22 4.78
C MET A 96 2.25 -1.55 6.15
N ALA A 97 1.93 -0.26 6.21
CA ALA A 97 1.65 0.43 7.48
C ALA A 97 0.34 -0.04 8.16
N VAL A 98 -0.61 -0.54 7.36
CA VAL A 98 -1.90 -1.07 7.82
C VAL A 98 -1.78 -2.55 8.22
N PHE A 99 -1.13 -3.38 7.40
CA PHE A 99 -1.01 -4.84 7.57
C PHE A 99 0.35 -5.30 8.14
N ARG A 100 0.94 -4.50 9.03
CA ARG A 100 2.22 -4.77 9.72
C ARG A 100 2.23 -6.08 10.52
#